data_AF-T1C0Z7-F1
#
_entry.id   AF-T1C0Z7-F1
#
_cell.length_a   1.000
_cell.length_b   1.000
_cell.length_c   1.000
_cell.angle_alpha   90.00
_cell.angle_beta   90.00
_cell.angle_gamma   90.00
#
_symmetry.space_group_name_H-M   'P 1'
#
loop_
_entity.id
_entity.type
_entity.pdbx_description
1 polymer ?
#
loop_
_entity_poly.entity_id
_entity_poly.type
_entity_poly.pdbx_seq_one_letter_code
_entity_poly.pdbx_strand_id
1 'polypeptide(L)'
;MDKDTRNAIERATQQLRRLLEEDFAAQLYGDFDVDPSGGWAETAGPHLSPQRVLQRGKIVAALEHKRATGLSAADSVTDYLRDAAFTTLNRFVALKMLEARELVQECVTRGEQSSGYREFCGLAPGVALLPDAAGYRLYIESLFDELSTEIKVLFDRRDPASVLWPKRATFEQLLENLNAPELAPVWREDETNGWV
;
A
#
# COMPACT_ATOMS: atom_id res chain seq x y z
N MET A 1 8.83 -18.00 -16.75
CA MET A 1 9.35 -18.20 -15.38
C MET A 1 9.74 -19.65 -15.05
N ASP A 2 10.95 -19.86 -14.51
CA ASP A 2 11.35 -21.16 -13.92
C ASP A 2 10.77 -21.37 -12.51
N LYS A 3 10.97 -22.57 -11.95
CA LYS A 3 10.42 -22.98 -10.65
C LYS A 3 10.99 -22.18 -9.47
N ASP A 4 12.28 -21.88 -9.50
CA ASP A 4 12.95 -21.21 -8.39
C ASP A 4 12.54 -19.73 -8.33
N THR A 5 12.41 -19.10 -9.51
CA THR A 5 11.87 -17.75 -9.66
C THR A 5 10.42 -17.67 -9.17
N ARG A 6 9.57 -18.64 -9.52
CA ARG A 6 8.18 -18.71 -9.02
C ARG A 6 8.12 -18.83 -7.49
N ASN A 7 8.93 -19.71 -6.92
CA ASN A 7 8.99 -19.92 -5.47
C ASN A 7 9.55 -18.69 -4.73
N ALA A 8 10.44 -17.92 -5.37
CA ALA A 8 10.95 -16.67 -4.80
C ALA A 8 9.85 -15.61 -4.72
N ILE A 9 9.09 -15.41 -5.81
CA ILE A 9 7.96 -14.47 -5.84
C ILE A 9 6.90 -14.88 -4.84
N GLU A 10 6.48 -16.14 -4.82
CA GLU A 10 5.44 -16.61 -3.90
C GLU A 10 5.82 -16.34 -2.43
N ARG A 11 7.06 -16.64 -2.05
CA ARG A 11 7.56 -16.37 -0.70
C ARG A 11 7.60 -14.87 -0.39
N ALA A 12 8.13 -14.06 -1.31
CA ALA A 12 8.20 -12.61 -1.14
C ALA A 12 6.79 -12.01 -1.00
N THR A 13 5.85 -12.41 -1.86
CA THR A 13 4.44 -12.01 -1.81
C THR A 13 3.80 -12.37 -0.48
N GLN A 14 3.93 -13.62 -0.03
CA GLN A 14 3.35 -14.05 1.26
C GLN A 14 3.93 -13.26 2.44
N GLN A 15 5.25 -13.03 2.43
CA GLN A 15 5.92 -12.23 3.47
C GLN A 15 5.44 -10.78 3.45
N LEU A 16 5.34 -10.15 2.28
CA LEU A 16 4.92 -8.76 2.13
C LEU A 16 3.45 -8.55 2.52
N ARG A 17 2.55 -9.47 2.13
CA ARG A 17 1.15 -9.43 2.54
C ARG A 17 1.03 -9.51 4.06
N ARG A 18 1.73 -10.45 4.68
CA ARG A 18 1.75 -10.58 6.15
C ARG A 18 2.28 -9.33 6.83
N LEU A 19 3.39 -8.79 6.34
CA LEU A 19 4.00 -7.55 6.83
C LEU A 19 3.01 -6.37 6.80
N LEU A 20 2.27 -6.21 5.70
CA LEU A 20 1.26 -5.17 5.55
C LEU A 20 0.03 -5.42 6.42
N GLU A 21 -0.47 -6.65 6.48
CA GLU A 21 -1.62 -7.02 7.33
C GLU A 21 -1.33 -6.77 8.81
N GLU A 22 -0.14 -7.13 9.30
CA GLU A 22 0.27 -6.90 10.69
C GLU A 22 0.34 -5.41 11.03
N ASP A 23 0.91 -4.58 10.15
CA ASP A 23 0.96 -3.12 10.35
C ASP A 23 -0.43 -2.49 10.28
N PHE A 24 -1.25 -2.88 9.30
CA PHE A 24 -2.60 -2.37 9.15
C PHE A 24 -3.51 -2.79 10.31
N ALA A 25 -3.36 -4.01 10.84
CA ALA A 25 -4.08 -4.43 12.05
C ALA A 25 -3.71 -3.56 13.26
N ALA A 26 -2.41 -3.30 13.44
CA ALA A 26 -1.93 -2.43 14.51
C ALA A 26 -2.46 -0.98 14.36
N GLN A 27 -2.57 -0.48 13.12
CA GLN A 27 -3.18 0.82 12.84
C GLN A 27 -4.68 0.84 13.12
N LEU A 28 -5.44 -0.17 12.69
CA LEU A 28 -6.87 -0.25 12.96
C LEU A 28 -7.15 -0.17 14.47
N TYR A 29 -6.41 -0.95 15.25
CA TYR A 29 -6.57 -0.99 16.70
C TYR A 29 -6.07 0.28 17.39
N GLY A 30 -4.85 0.74 17.07
CA GLY A 30 -4.18 1.79 17.82
C GLY A 30 -4.43 3.22 17.33
N ASP A 31 -4.75 3.41 16.04
CA ASP A 31 -4.89 4.73 15.43
C ASP A 31 -6.34 5.06 15.01
N PHE A 32 -7.21 4.04 14.88
CA PHE A 32 -8.57 4.19 14.35
C PHE A 32 -9.71 3.63 15.25
N ASP A 33 -9.39 3.14 16.45
CA ASP A 33 -10.38 2.58 17.40
C ASP A 33 -11.25 1.46 16.80
N VAL A 34 -10.65 0.57 16.00
CA VAL A 34 -11.30 -0.62 15.43
C VAL A 34 -10.65 -1.87 16.00
N ASP A 35 -11.43 -2.61 16.80
CA ASP A 35 -11.00 -3.84 17.46
C ASP A 35 -10.92 -5.01 16.46
N PRO A 36 -9.94 -5.92 16.59
CA PRO A 36 -9.85 -7.13 15.75
C PRO A 36 -11.10 -8.02 15.77
N SER A 37 -11.88 -8.00 16.85
CA SER A 37 -13.18 -8.69 16.93
C SER A 37 -14.28 -8.03 16.09
N GLY A 38 -14.01 -6.87 15.50
CA GLY A 38 -14.96 -6.03 14.79
C GLY A 38 -15.68 -5.01 15.68
N GLY A 39 -15.32 -4.86 16.95
CA GLY A 39 -15.88 -3.80 17.78
C GLY A 39 -15.35 -2.41 17.37
N TRP A 40 -16.21 -1.39 17.36
CA TRP A 40 -15.77 0.01 17.35
C TRP A 40 -16.82 0.88 18.05
N ALA A 41 -16.40 1.97 18.67
CA ALA A 41 -17.32 2.95 19.24
C ALA A 41 -18.03 3.75 18.14
N GLU A 42 -19.27 4.18 18.36
CA GLU A 42 -19.99 5.02 17.39
C GLU A 42 -19.25 6.34 17.15
N THR A 43 -18.77 6.96 18.23
CA THR A 43 -17.97 8.20 18.17
C THR A 43 -16.47 7.88 18.19
N ALA A 44 -15.71 8.56 17.34
CA ALA A 44 -14.24 8.49 17.33
C ALA A 44 -13.65 8.99 18.66
N GLY A 45 -12.56 8.38 19.12
CA GLY A 45 -11.86 8.83 20.31
C GLY A 45 -11.31 10.26 20.17
N PRO A 46 -11.20 11.03 21.26
CA PRO A 46 -10.74 12.42 21.23
C PRO A 46 -9.28 12.59 20.81
N HIS A 47 -8.51 11.49 20.71
CA HIS A 47 -7.13 11.48 20.26
C HIS A 47 -6.99 11.48 18.73
N LEU A 48 -8.07 11.25 17.98
CA LEU A 48 -8.03 11.26 16.52
C LEU A 48 -8.02 12.70 16.01
N SER A 49 -7.07 13.00 15.11
CA SER A 49 -7.10 14.25 14.34
C SER A 49 -8.31 14.27 13.39
N PRO A 50 -8.77 15.45 12.93
CA PRO A 50 -9.88 15.54 11.98
C PRO A 50 -9.69 14.69 10.71
N GLN A 51 -8.45 14.60 10.21
CA GLN A 51 -8.11 13.74 9.08
C GLN A 51 -8.33 12.26 9.41
N ARG A 52 -7.89 11.81 10.60
CA ARG A 52 -8.07 10.43 11.05
C ARG A 52 -9.55 10.11 11.30
N VAL A 53 -10.35 11.06 11.78
CA VAL A 53 -11.81 10.88 11.91
C VAL A 53 -12.44 10.60 10.55
N LEU A 54 -12.06 11.36 9.51
CA LEU A 54 -12.55 11.13 8.14
C LEU A 54 -12.11 9.77 7.59
N GLN A 55 -10.85 9.39 7.80
CA GLN A 55 -10.33 8.08 7.39
C GLN A 55 -11.04 6.93 8.12
N ARG A 56 -11.25 7.07 9.42
CA ARG A 56 -12.02 6.13 10.24
C ARG A 56 -13.42 5.93 9.70
N GLY A 57 -14.11 7.01 9.31
CA GLY A 57 -15.44 6.93 8.70
C GLY A 57 -15.45 6.05 7.45
N LYS A 58 -14.42 6.17 6.59
CA LYS A 58 -14.27 5.31 5.40
C LYS A 58 -14.00 3.84 5.76
N ILE A 59 -13.14 3.59 6.75
CA ILE A 59 -12.85 2.24 7.26
C ILE A 59 -14.14 1.60 7.78
N VAL A 60 -14.86 2.28 8.68
CA VAL A 60 -16.10 1.79 9.28
C VAL A 60 -17.15 1.48 8.20
N ALA A 61 -17.34 2.40 7.23
CA ALA A 61 -18.26 2.16 6.13
C ALA A 61 -17.89 0.92 5.29
N ALA A 62 -16.58 0.68 5.07
CA ALA A 62 -16.11 -0.52 4.37
C ALA A 62 -16.38 -1.81 5.17
N LEU A 63 -16.19 -1.76 6.49
CA LEU A 63 -16.47 -2.88 7.39
C LEU A 63 -17.97 -3.18 7.48
N GLU A 64 -18.81 -2.14 7.56
CA GLU A 64 -20.27 -2.29 7.51
C GLU A 64 -20.74 -2.92 6.19
N HIS A 65 -20.14 -2.51 5.07
CA HIS A 65 -20.42 -3.14 3.78
C HIS A 65 -20.07 -4.63 3.77
N LYS A 66 -18.89 -5.01 4.29
CA LYS A 66 -18.46 -6.42 4.42
C LYS A 66 -19.39 -7.24 5.34
N ARG A 67 -19.91 -6.64 6.41
CA ARG A 67 -20.95 -7.29 7.24
C ARG A 67 -22.24 -7.52 6.48
N ALA A 68 -22.65 -6.54 5.66
CA ALA A 68 -23.86 -6.65 4.85
C ALA A 68 -23.77 -7.77 3.82
N THR A 69 -22.57 -8.21 3.42
CA THR A 69 -22.37 -9.41 2.57
C THR A 69 -22.40 -10.73 3.34
N GLY A 70 -22.68 -10.70 4.66
CA GLY A 70 -22.85 -11.89 5.50
C GLY A 70 -21.61 -12.33 6.28
N LEU A 71 -20.51 -11.55 6.22
CA LEU A 71 -19.32 -11.84 7.04
C LEU A 71 -19.58 -11.53 8.52
N SER A 72 -18.95 -12.31 9.41
CA SER A 72 -18.96 -12.00 10.83
C SER A 72 -18.22 -10.69 11.12
N ALA A 73 -18.39 -10.16 12.32
CA ALA A 73 -17.73 -8.92 12.73
C ALA A 73 -16.20 -9.00 12.62
N ALA A 74 -15.60 -10.10 13.09
CA ALA A 74 -14.16 -10.34 13.04
C ALA A 74 -13.67 -10.69 11.63
N ASP A 75 -14.46 -11.47 10.89
CA ASP A 75 -14.12 -11.81 9.49
C ASP A 75 -14.15 -10.57 8.60
N SER A 76 -15.05 -9.62 8.85
CA SER A 76 -15.09 -8.35 8.11
C SER A 76 -13.81 -7.53 8.28
N VAL A 77 -13.24 -7.52 9.50
CA VAL A 77 -11.95 -6.86 9.76
C VAL A 77 -10.82 -7.60 9.05
N THR A 78 -10.78 -8.93 9.19
CA THR A 78 -9.77 -9.77 8.53
C THR A 78 -9.79 -9.60 7.01
N ASP A 79 -10.98 -9.58 6.42
CA ASP A 79 -11.19 -9.42 4.99
C ASP A 79 -10.87 -7.99 4.52
N TYR A 80 -11.10 -6.96 5.35
CA TYR A 80 -10.65 -5.60 5.05
C TYR A 80 -9.12 -5.47 5.05
N LEU A 81 -8.45 -6.09 6.03
CA LEU A 81 -6.99 -6.06 6.13
C LEU A 81 -6.33 -6.74 4.92
N ARG A 82 -6.86 -7.89 4.50
CA ARG A 82 -6.39 -8.59 3.29
C ARG A 82 -6.53 -7.74 2.04
N ASP A 83 -7.69 -7.11 1.85
CA ASP A 83 -7.91 -6.22 0.70
C ASP A 83 -6.94 -5.04 0.73
N ALA A 84 -6.77 -4.37 1.87
CA ALA A 84 -5.86 -3.24 2.01
C ALA A 84 -4.40 -3.63 1.72
N ALA A 85 -3.95 -4.77 2.24
CA ALA A 85 -2.61 -5.30 2.00
C ALA A 85 -2.42 -5.69 0.52
N PHE A 86 -3.39 -6.38 -0.08
CA PHE A 86 -3.38 -6.78 -1.48
C PHE A 86 -3.34 -5.56 -2.41
N THR A 87 -4.22 -4.59 -2.21
CA THR A 87 -4.26 -3.35 -3.00
C THR A 87 -2.95 -2.57 -2.89
N THR A 88 -2.38 -2.47 -1.68
CA THR A 88 -1.09 -1.80 -1.48
C THR A 88 0.03 -2.53 -2.22
N LEU A 89 0.18 -3.84 -2.01
CA LEU A 89 1.23 -4.63 -2.64
C LEU A 89 1.14 -4.57 -4.16
N ASN A 90 -0.05 -4.76 -4.73
CA ASN A 90 -0.24 -4.77 -6.18
C ASN A 90 0.14 -3.44 -6.83
N ARG A 91 -0.11 -2.31 -6.19
CA ARG A 91 0.31 -1.01 -6.71
C ARG A 91 1.82 -0.89 -6.78
N PHE A 92 2.53 -1.33 -5.74
CA PHE A 92 3.99 -1.28 -5.74
C PHE A 92 4.61 -2.29 -6.71
N VAL A 93 4.02 -3.49 -6.84
CA VAL A 93 4.44 -4.44 -7.87
C VAL A 93 4.20 -3.88 -9.27
N ALA A 94 3.07 -3.23 -9.52
CA ALA A 94 2.83 -2.58 -10.80
C ALA A 94 3.81 -1.43 -11.06
N LEU A 95 4.11 -0.59 -10.08
CA LEU A 95 5.18 0.42 -10.22
C LEU A 95 6.52 -0.23 -10.57
N LYS A 96 6.92 -1.30 -9.88
CA LYS A 96 8.15 -2.06 -10.19
C LYS A 96 8.15 -2.59 -11.62
N MET A 97 7.02 -3.12 -12.09
CA MET A 97 6.86 -3.65 -13.45
C MET A 97 6.87 -2.57 -14.52
N LEU A 98 6.23 -1.42 -14.28
CA LEU A 98 6.23 -0.27 -15.18
C LEU A 98 7.65 0.32 -15.27
N GLU A 99 8.33 0.44 -14.14
CA GLU A 99 9.69 0.97 -14.05
C GLU A 99 10.70 0.06 -14.78
N ALA A 100 10.63 -1.26 -14.57
CA ALA A 100 11.51 -2.22 -15.23
C ALA A 100 11.33 -2.28 -16.76
N ARG A 101 10.18 -1.79 -17.25
CA ARG A 101 9.81 -1.66 -18.67
C ARG A 101 10.01 -0.23 -19.20
N GLU A 102 10.58 0.67 -18.40
CA GLU A 102 10.85 2.07 -18.77
C GLU A 102 9.57 2.85 -19.17
N LEU A 103 8.40 2.41 -18.68
CA LEU A 103 7.12 3.09 -18.90
C LEU A 103 6.90 4.24 -17.90
N VAL A 104 7.60 4.18 -16.77
CA VAL A 104 7.70 5.28 -15.81
C VAL A 104 9.17 5.47 -15.45
N GLN A 105 9.52 6.70 -15.04
CA GLN A 105 10.84 6.98 -14.48
C GLN A 105 11.07 6.18 -13.19
N GLU A 106 12.33 5.91 -12.86
CA GLU A 106 12.71 5.25 -11.61
C GLU A 106 12.05 5.92 -10.41
N CYS A 107 11.16 5.20 -9.74
CA CYS A 107 10.30 5.74 -8.69
C CYS A 107 10.30 4.88 -7.43
N VAL A 108 10.59 3.57 -7.52
CA VAL A 108 10.54 2.63 -6.39
C VAL A 108 11.88 1.92 -6.17
N THR A 109 12.66 1.62 -7.22
CA THR A 109 13.86 0.76 -7.12
C THR A 109 14.92 1.26 -6.15
N ARG A 110 15.04 2.58 -5.97
CA ARG A 110 16.00 3.18 -5.02
C ARG A 110 15.32 3.96 -3.90
N GLY A 111 14.03 3.72 -3.65
CA GLY A 111 13.27 4.43 -2.64
C GLY A 111 13.37 5.95 -2.85
N GLU A 112 13.70 6.69 -1.78
CA GLU A 112 13.93 8.13 -1.82
C GLU A 112 15.16 8.56 -2.67
N GLN A 113 16.02 7.64 -3.08
CA GLN A 113 17.14 7.95 -3.98
C GLN A 113 16.79 7.74 -5.46
N SER A 114 15.56 7.32 -5.76
CA SER A 114 15.08 7.10 -7.13
C SER A 114 15.14 8.40 -7.93
N SER A 115 15.56 8.31 -9.19
CA SER A 115 15.81 9.48 -10.04
C SER A 115 14.55 10.34 -10.21
N GLY A 116 13.38 9.71 -10.34
CA GLY A 116 12.09 10.40 -10.45
C GLY A 116 11.73 11.20 -9.21
N TYR A 117 11.99 10.67 -8.00
CA TYR A 117 11.75 11.44 -6.78
C TYR A 117 12.73 12.62 -6.64
N ARG A 118 14.00 12.42 -7.02
CA ARG A 118 15.00 13.50 -7.02
C ARG A 118 14.61 14.63 -7.98
N GLU A 119 14.12 14.30 -9.17
CA GLU A 119 13.63 15.27 -10.14
C GLU A 119 12.37 15.98 -9.63
N PHE A 120 11.42 15.24 -9.05
CA PHE A 120 10.24 15.81 -8.41
C PHE A 120 10.61 16.83 -7.32
N CYS A 121 11.61 16.54 -6.50
CA CYS A 121 12.13 17.48 -5.51
C CYS A 121 12.85 18.68 -6.14
N GLY A 122 13.46 18.52 -7.31
CA GLY A 122 14.04 19.63 -8.07
C GLY A 122 12.99 20.64 -8.54
N LEU A 123 11.80 20.15 -8.91
CA LEU A 123 10.65 20.98 -9.31
C LEU A 123 9.90 21.57 -8.12
N ALA A 124 9.83 20.83 -7.00
CA ALA A 124 9.17 21.25 -5.78
C ALA A 124 10.08 21.04 -4.53
N PRO A 125 11.05 21.94 -4.29
CA PRO A 125 12.05 21.75 -3.22
C PRO A 125 11.47 21.60 -1.81
N GLY A 126 10.29 22.17 -1.55
CA GLY A 126 9.59 22.03 -0.27
C GLY A 126 9.17 20.60 0.07
N VAL A 127 9.01 19.72 -0.94
CA VAL A 127 8.62 18.33 -0.75
C VAL A 127 9.69 17.56 0.03
N ALA A 128 10.97 17.78 -0.29
CA ALA A 128 12.10 17.14 0.38
C ALA A 128 12.24 17.58 1.85
N LEU A 129 11.61 18.68 2.24
CA LEU A 129 11.65 19.23 3.60
C LEU A 129 10.48 18.74 4.48
N LEU A 130 9.54 17.97 3.91
CA LEU A 130 8.42 17.44 4.67
C LEU A 130 8.90 16.42 5.72
N PRO A 131 8.34 16.45 6.94
CA PRO A 131 8.76 15.56 8.02
C PRO A 131 8.42 14.09 7.70
N ASP A 132 9.07 13.18 8.41
CA ASP A 132 8.74 11.74 8.43
C ASP A 132 8.70 11.05 7.05
N ALA A 133 9.53 11.52 6.10
CA ALA A 133 9.53 11.06 4.71
C ALA A 133 8.17 11.24 3.98
N ALA A 134 7.32 12.16 4.46
CA ALA A 134 6.04 12.45 3.82
C ALA A 134 6.18 12.95 2.38
N GLY A 135 7.33 13.52 2.01
CA GLY A 135 7.62 13.94 0.64
C GLY A 135 7.63 12.78 -0.36
N TYR A 136 8.29 11.66 -0.01
CA TYR A 136 8.35 10.51 -0.90
C TYR A 136 7.00 9.80 -1.01
N ARG A 137 6.25 9.73 0.10
CA ARG A 137 4.85 9.31 0.06
C ARG A 137 4.04 10.18 -0.90
N LEU A 138 4.09 11.51 -0.77
CA LEU A 138 3.35 12.43 -1.63
C LEU A 138 3.70 12.23 -3.12
N TYR A 139 4.97 11.99 -3.42
CA TYR A 139 5.42 11.67 -4.78
C TYR A 139 4.79 10.37 -5.30
N ILE A 140 4.86 9.26 -4.54
CA ILE A 140 4.23 7.99 -4.93
C ILE A 140 2.71 8.14 -5.08
N GLU A 141 2.07 8.88 -4.18
CA GLU A 141 0.65 9.17 -4.25
C GLU A 141 0.28 9.96 -5.52
N SER A 142 1.15 10.88 -5.96
CA SER A 142 0.97 11.63 -7.21
C SER A 142 1.08 10.72 -8.43
N LEU A 143 2.02 9.76 -8.42
CA LEU A 143 2.13 8.74 -9.47
C LEU A 143 0.88 7.85 -9.52
N PHE A 144 0.32 7.48 -8.36
CA PHE A 144 -0.96 6.76 -8.34
C PHE A 144 -2.07 7.58 -8.97
N ASP A 145 -2.18 8.87 -8.63
CA ASP A 145 -3.21 9.74 -9.20
C ASP A 145 -3.07 9.91 -10.72
N GLU A 146 -1.84 10.01 -11.24
CA GLU A 146 -1.55 10.03 -12.68
C GLU A 146 -1.89 8.69 -13.35
N LEU A 147 -1.38 7.56 -12.84
CA LEU A 147 -1.62 6.24 -13.42
C LEU A 147 -3.10 5.80 -13.32
N SER A 148 -3.86 6.37 -12.39
CA SER A 148 -5.30 6.12 -12.25
C SER A 148 -6.12 6.64 -13.43
N THR A 149 -5.59 7.56 -14.25
CA THR A 149 -6.29 8.01 -15.47
C THR A 149 -6.39 6.89 -16.50
N GLU A 150 -5.39 6.00 -16.55
CA GLU A 150 -5.32 4.87 -17.48
C GLU A 150 -5.74 3.55 -16.84
N ILE A 151 -5.29 3.27 -15.62
CA ILE A 151 -5.50 1.99 -14.92
C ILE A 151 -6.18 2.24 -13.57
N LYS A 152 -7.39 2.81 -13.65
CA LYS A 152 -8.18 3.23 -12.48
C LYS A 152 -8.34 2.12 -11.43
N VAL A 153 -8.67 0.90 -11.88
CA VAL A 153 -8.92 -0.26 -10.99
C VAL A 153 -7.76 -0.54 -10.04
N LEU A 154 -6.52 -0.22 -10.46
CA LEU A 154 -5.34 -0.49 -9.66
C LEU A 154 -4.94 0.73 -8.83
N PHE A 155 -4.94 1.92 -9.40
CA PHE A 155 -4.33 3.10 -8.78
C PHE A 155 -5.30 4.09 -8.13
N ASP A 156 -6.63 3.86 -8.18
CA ASP A 156 -7.60 4.77 -7.56
C ASP A 156 -7.47 4.82 -6.03
N ARG A 157 -6.87 5.91 -5.52
CA ARG A 157 -6.69 6.18 -4.09
C ARG A 157 -8.00 6.42 -3.32
N ARG A 158 -9.13 6.52 -4.02
CA ARG A 158 -10.46 6.63 -3.39
C ARG A 158 -11.05 5.27 -3.01
N ASP A 159 -10.44 4.17 -3.45
CA ASP A 159 -10.85 2.82 -3.06
C ASP A 159 -10.79 2.64 -1.53
N PRO A 160 -11.81 2.04 -0.88
CA PRO A 160 -11.82 1.82 0.57
C PRO A 160 -10.61 1.05 1.13
N ALA A 161 -9.99 0.18 0.34
CA ALA A 161 -8.77 -0.55 0.67
C ALA A 161 -7.51 0.35 0.65
N SER A 162 -7.63 1.61 0.23
CA SER A 162 -6.53 2.59 0.11
C SER A 162 -6.42 3.58 1.26
N VAL A 163 -7.27 3.44 2.29
CA VAL A 163 -7.33 4.40 3.41
C VAL A 163 -6.06 4.35 4.25
N LEU A 164 -5.52 3.14 4.45
CA LEU A 164 -4.31 2.89 5.22
C LEU A 164 -3.06 3.09 4.36
N TRP A 165 -1.97 3.48 5.02
CA TRP A 165 -0.64 3.58 4.41
C TRP A 165 0.36 2.92 5.35
N PRO A 166 1.32 2.13 4.84
CA PRO A 166 2.26 1.43 5.70
C PRO A 166 3.07 2.42 6.54
N LYS A 167 3.22 2.14 7.83
CA LYS A 167 4.12 2.93 8.70
C LYS A 167 5.53 2.87 8.15
N ARG A 168 6.34 3.88 8.46
CA ARG A 168 7.70 4.06 7.90
C ARG A 168 8.53 2.78 7.91
N ALA A 169 8.64 2.10 9.06
CA ALA A 169 9.42 0.87 9.18
C ALA A 169 8.90 -0.26 8.27
N THR A 170 7.58 -0.42 8.21
CA THR A 170 6.92 -1.38 7.32
C THR A 170 7.11 -1.03 5.86
N PHE A 171 7.05 0.26 5.52
CA PHE A 171 7.25 0.75 4.17
C PHE A 171 8.70 0.56 3.69
N GLU A 172 9.68 0.84 4.54
CA GLU A 172 11.10 0.59 4.25
C GLU A 172 11.35 -0.91 4.00
N GLN A 173 10.79 -1.79 4.83
CA GLN A 173 10.85 -3.24 4.62
C GLN A 173 10.14 -3.70 3.33
N LEU A 174 8.98 -3.11 3.01
CA LEU A 174 8.28 -3.38 1.74
C LEU A 174 9.20 -3.09 0.55
N LEU A 175 9.85 -1.92 0.53
CA LEU A 175 10.77 -1.54 -0.53
C LEU A 175 12.00 -2.45 -0.57
N GLU A 176 12.59 -2.80 0.57
CA GLU A 176 13.73 -3.70 0.64
C GLU A 176 13.41 -5.06 0.02
N ASN A 177 12.28 -5.65 0.39
CA ASN A 177 11.86 -6.96 -0.13
C ASN A 177 11.50 -6.90 -1.62
N LEU A 178 10.80 -5.85 -2.09
CA LEU A 178 10.51 -5.68 -3.53
C LEU A 178 11.76 -5.41 -4.37
N ASN A 179 12.80 -4.84 -3.76
CA ASN A 179 14.06 -4.53 -4.42
C ASN A 179 15.14 -5.61 -4.18
N ALA A 180 14.76 -6.76 -3.61
CA ALA A 180 15.65 -7.89 -3.43
C ALA A 180 16.27 -8.31 -4.78
N PRO A 181 17.61 -8.46 -4.88
CA PRO A 181 18.28 -8.73 -6.16
C PRO A 181 17.75 -9.95 -6.90
N GLU A 182 17.32 -10.98 -6.18
CA GLU A 182 16.72 -12.19 -6.74
C GLU A 182 15.40 -11.95 -7.48
N LEU A 183 14.67 -10.87 -7.16
CA LEU A 183 13.44 -10.50 -7.84
C LEU A 183 13.68 -9.56 -9.04
N ALA A 184 14.88 -9.03 -9.23
CA ALA A 184 15.17 -8.09 -10.31
C ALA A 184 14.78 -8.59 -11.72
N PRO A 185 15.01 -9.87 -12.10
CA PRO A 185 14.60 -10.39 -13.41
C PRO A 185 13.07 -10.46 -13.58
N VAL A 186 12.34 -10.68 -12.50
CA VAL A 186 10.89 -10.90 -12.47
C VAL A 186 10.12 -9.68 -12.97
N TRP A 187 10.59 -8.48 -12.65
CA TRP A 187 9.86 -7.26 -12.97
C TRP A 187 9.70 -7.02 -14.46
N ARG A 188 10.46 -7.71 -15.33
CA ARG A 188 10.31 -7.66 -16.79
C ARG A 188 9.41 -8.76 -17.36
N GLU A 189 9.07 -9.79 -16.58
CA GLU A 189 8.18 -10.86 -17.03
C GLU A 189 6.71 -10.39 -17.03
N ASP A 190 5.94 -10.74 -18.06
CA ASP A 190 4.53 -10.34 -18.20
C ASP A 190 3.60 -11.06 -17.22
N GLU A 191 3.99 -12.25 -16.77
CA GLU A 191 3.17 -13.07 -15.89
C GLU A 191 3.19 -12.60 -14.42
N THR A 192 4.11 -11.72 -14.03
CA THR A 192 4.39 -11.35 -12.63
C THR A 192 3.15 -10.89 -11.84
N ASN A 193 2.24 -10.12 -12.46
CA ASN A 193 1.00 -9.68 -11.82
C ASN A 193 0.06 -10.84 -11.47
N GLY A 194 0.12 -11.96 -12.18
CA GLY A 194 -0.70 -13.15 -11.89
C GLY A 194 -0.17 -13.99 -10.72
N TRP A 195 1.02 -13.70 -10.21
CA TRP A 195 1.71 -14.45 -9.15
C TRP A 195 1.82 -13.67 -7.83
N VAL A 196 1.37 -12.42 -7.80
CA VAL A 196 1.45 -11.49 -6.65
C VAL A 196 0.11 -11.33 -5.93
#